data_AF-A0A934GES2-F1
#
_entry.id   AF-A0A934GES2-F1
#
_cell.length_a   1.000
_cell.length_b   1.000
_cell.length_c   1.000
_cell.angle_alpha   90.00
_cell.angle_beta   90.00
_cell.angle_gamma   90.00
#
_symmetry.space_group_name_H-M   'P 1'
#
loop_
_entity.id
_entity.type
_entity.pdbx_description
1 polymer ?
#
loop_
_entity_poly.entity_id
_entity_poly.type
_entity_poly.pdbx_seq_one_letter_code
_entity_poly.pdbx_strand_id
1 'polypeptide(L)'
;ARSTEAGEPTAAEKQGFDPKRLAVATKCTFCVDRIDAGMAKGLTPGIDPEATPACVNACISQTLSFGDIEDPHSNVSRLLAENQHFRMHEALGTGPGFYYLWDRKEEA
;
A
#
# COMPACT_ATOMS: atom_id res chain seq x y z
N ALA A 1 -20.65 4.01 -26.83
CA ALA A 1 -20.41 5.46 -27.00
C ALA A 1 -20.53 6.12 -25.62
N ARG A 2 -19.41 6.50 -24.97
CA ARG A 2 -19.48 7.37 -23.79
C ARG A 2 -19.30 8.79 -24.27
N SER A 3 -20.41 9.51 -24.35
CA SER A 3 -20.51 10.94 -24.63
C SER A 3 -20.12 11.75 -23.38
N THR A 4 -18.88 11.62 -22.91
CA THR A 4 -18.34 12.67 -22.06
C THR A 4 -17.83 13.75 -23.00
N GLU A 5 -18.55 14.87 -23.08
CA GLU A 5 -18.01 16.06 -23.72
C GLU A 5 -16.67 16.40 -23.07
N ALA A 6 -15.66 16.73 -23.87
CA ALA A 6 -14.32 16.99 -23.36
C ALA A 6 -14.35 18.11 -22.33
N GLY A 7 -14.03 17.79 -21.06
CA GLY A 7 -14.05 18.73 -19.94
C GLY A 7 -15.03 18.40 -18.82
N GLU A 8 -15.99 17.48 -19.05
CA GLU A 8 -16.85 17.01 -17.96
C GLU A 8 -16.19 15.89 -17.14
N PRO A 9 -16.27 15.92 -15.80
CA PRO A 9 -15.79 14.83 -14.97
C PRO A 9 -16.55 13.53 -15.25
N THR A 10 -15.81 12.44 -15.38
CA THR A 10 -16.34 11.08 -15.43
C THR A 10 -17.10 10.75 -14.15
N ALA A 11 -17.95 9.72 -14.19
CA ALA A 11 -18.71 9.27 -13.01
C ALA A 11 -17.80 8.95 -11.81
N ALA A 12 -16.63 8.35 -12.06
CA ALA A 12 -15.65 8.04 -11.01
C ALA A 12 -15.02 9.30 -10.41
N GLU A 13 -14.69 10.29 -11.24
CA GLU A 13 -14.16 11.58 -10.78
C GLU A 13 -15.21 12.35 -9.97
N LYS A 14 -16.48 12.34 -10.38
CA LYS A 14 -17.58 12.93 -9.60
C LYS A 14 -17.71 12.28 -8.22
N GLN A 15 -17.59 10.95 -8.15
CA GLN A 15 -17.67 10.21 -6.90
C GLN A 15 -16.47 10.45 -5.98
N GLY A 16 -15.28 10.60 -6.55
CA GLY A 16 -14.03 10.83 -5.79
C GLY A 16 -13.76 12.29 -5.43
N PHE A 17 -14.53 13.23 -5.96
CA PHE A 17 -14.35 14.66 -5.71
C PHE A 17 -14.67 15.01 -4.26
N ASP A 18 -13.69 15.62 -3.58
CA ASP A 18 -13.85 16.14 -2.22
C ASP A 18 -13.30 17.58 -2.18
N PRO A 19 -14.15 18.59 -1.96
CA PRO A 19 -13.72 19.98 -1.94
C PRO A 19 -12.69 20.26 -0.83
N LYS A 20 -12.63 19.45 0.23
CA LYS A 20 -11.63 19.59 1.31
C LYS A 20 -10.21 19.26 0.86
N ARG A 21 -10.05 18.56 -0.28
CA ARG A 21 -8.75 18.20 -0.84
C ARG A 21 -8.18 19.26 -1.78
N LEU A 22 -8.95 20.28 -2.13
CA LEU A 22 -8.49 21.37 -2.99
C LEU A 22 -7.45 22.22 -2.25
N ALA A 23 -6.33 22.49 -2.92
CA ALA A 23 -5.18 23.23 -2.36
C ALA A 23 -4.57 22.63 -1.08
N VAL A 24 -4.80 21.34 -0.82
CA VAL A 24 -4.18 20.60 0.29
C VAL A 24 -3.21 19.57 -0.29
N ALA A 25 -1.98 19.56 0.20
CA ALA A 25 -1.00 18.55 -0.19
C ALA A 25 -1.47 17.17 0.32
N THR A 26 -1.60 16.20 -0.59
CA THR A 26 -1.97 14.83 -0.27
C THR A 26 -0.84 13.88 -0.64
N LYS A 27 -0.73 12.77 0.09
CA LYS A 27 0.23 11.70 -0.18
C LYS A 27 -0.36 10.36 0.24
N CYS A 28 0.32 9.27 -0.12
CA CYS A 28 0.03 7.97 0.47
C CYS A 28 0.23 8.02 2.00
N THR A 29 -0.76 7.53 2.72
CA THR A 29 -0.76 7.37 4.19
C THR A 29 -0.84 5.91 4.60
N PHE A 30 -0.57 4.98 3.66
CA PHE A 30 -0.81 3.55 3.82
C PHE A 30 -2.26 3.21 4.23
N CYS A 31 -3.22 4.03 3.82
CA CYS A 31 -4.61 3.87 4.22
C CYS A 31 -4.78 3.85 5.75
N VAL A 32 -4.10 4.74 6.47
CA VAL A 32 -4.14 4.84 7.94
C VAL A 32 -5.54 4.69 8.53
N ASP A 33 -6.55 5.34 7.96
CA ASP A 33 -7.94 5.24 8.46
C ASP A 33 -8.50 3.81 8.42
N ARG A 34 -8.13 3.01 7.40
CA ARG A 34 -8.52 1.60 7.27
C ARG A 34 -7.76 0.74 8.26
N ILE A 35 -6.47 0.99 8.41
CA ILE A 35 -5.60 0.25 9.33
C ILE A 35 -6.08 0.45 10.76
N ASP A 36 -6.23 1.70 11.20
CA ASP A 36 -6.64 2.03 12.56
C ASP A 36 -8.01 1.45 12.90
N ALA A 37 -8.98 1.57 11.97
CA ALA A 37 -10.31 0.98 12.15
C ALA A 37 -10.28 -0.55 12.18
N GLY A 38 -9.42 -1.20 11.38
CA GLY A 38 -9.23 -2.64 11.37
C GLY A 38 -8.59 -3.15 12.66
N MET A 39 -7.49 -2.52 13.08
CA MET A 39 -6.79 -2.88 14.32
C MET A 39 -7.69 -2.69 15.56
N ALA A 40 -8.52 -1.64 15.58
CA ALA A 40 -9.51 -1.45 16.65
C ALA A 40 -10.54 -2.59 16.75
N LYS A 41 -10.75 -3.36 15.68
CA LYS A 41 -11.58 -4.57 15.65
C LYS A 41 -10.78 -5.86 15.93
N GLY A 42 -9.48 -5.77 16.21
CA GLY A 42 -8.58 -6.92 16.36
C GLY A 42 -8.17 -7.59 15.05
N LEU A 43 -8.31 -6.89 13.92
CA LEU A 43 -7.88 -7.38 12.61
C LEU A 43 -6.41 -7.06 12.35
N THR A 44 -5.76 -7.88 11.53
CA THR A 44 -4.33 -7.79 11.23
C THR A 44 -4.09 -7.22 9.82
N PRO A 45 -3.46 -6.03 9.69
CA PRO A 45 -3.09 -5.46 8.39
C PRO A 45 -2.20 -6.40 7.59
N GLY A 46 -2.50 -6.58 6.30
CA GLY A 46 -1.77 -7.52 5.44
C GLY A 46 -2.34 -8.94 5.40
N ILE A 47 -3.21 -9.28 6.35
CA ILE A 47 -3.91 -10.57 6.42
C ILE A 47 -5.41 -10.34 6.21
N ASP A 48 -6.00 -9.46 7.01
CA ASP A 48 -7.44 -9.16 6.95
C ASP A 48 -7.71 -8.05 5.93
N PRO A 49 -8.55 -8.29 4.90
CA PRO A 49 -8.79 -7.31 3.84
C PRO A 49 -9.34 -5.97 4.35
N GLU A 50 -10.16 -5.99 5.42
CA GLU A 50 -10.71 -4.77 6.02
C GLU A 50 -9.64 -3.87 6.65
N ALA A 51 -8.57 -4.44 7.20
CA ALA A 51 -7.44 -3.74 7.81
C ALA A 51 -6.27 -3.49 6.83
N THR A 52 -6.41 -3.90 5.57
CA THR A 52 -5.34 -3.88 4.57
C THR A 52 -5.50 -2.70 3.61
N PRO A 53 -4.39 -2.06 3.15
CA PRO A 53 -4.44 -0.96 2.20
C PRO A 53 -5.17 -1.30 0.90
N ALA A 54 -5.90 -0.32 0.36
CA ALA A 54 -6.72 -0.53 -0.83
C ALA A 54 -5.90 -0.95 -2.07
N CYS A 55 -4.68 -0.42 -2.22
CA CYS A 55 -3.79 -0.79 -3.33
C CYS A 55 -3.30 -2.25 -3.25
N VAL A 56 -3.11 -2.78 -2.04
CA VAL A 56 -2.73 -4.18 -1.81
C VAL A 56 -3.91 -5.08 -2.16
N ASN A 57 -5.10 -4.78 -1.64
CA ASN A 57 -6.32 -5.54 -1.93
C ASN A 57 -6.70 -5.56 -3.43
N ALA A 58 -6.45 -4.45 -4.13
CA ALA A 58 -6.78 -4.33 -5.55
C ALA A 58 -5.74 -4.99 -6.48
N CYS A 59 -4.58 -5.42 -5.96
CA CYS A 59 -3.49 -5.93 -6.76
C CYS A 59 -3.77 -7.36 -7.23
N ILE A 60 -4.23 -7.49 -8.48
CA ILE A 60 -4.54 -8.80 -9.10
C ILE A 60 -3.31 -9.71 -9.15
N SER A 61 -2.13 -9.14 -9.39
CA SER A 61 -0.86 -9.87 -9.48
C SER A 61 -0.23 -10.19 -8.12
N GLN A 62 -0.82 -9.73 -7.01
CA GLN A 62 -0.28 -9.90 -5.65
C GLN A 62 1.16 -9.38 -5.49
N THR A 63 1.54 -8.38 -6.29
CA THR A 63 2.88 -7.77 -6.25
C THR A 63 3.10 -6.93 -5.00
N LEU A 64 2.03 -6.36 -4.45
CA LEU A 64 2.10 -5.55 -3.23
C LEU A 64 1.76 -6.42 -2.02
N SER A 65 2.61 -6.36 -1.00
CA SER A 65 2.36 -6.94 0.32
C SER A 65 2.53 -5.85 1.38
N PHE A 66 1.76 -5.95 2.45
CA PHE A 66 1.80 -5.03 3.58
C PHE A 66 1.73 -5.84 4.87
N GLY A 67 2.33 -5.34 5.94
CA GLY A 67 2.41 -6.04 7.23
C GLY A 67 3.36 -5.33 8.18
N ASP A 68 3.52 -5.90 9.36
CA ASP A 68 4.42 -5.40 10.40
C ASP A 68 5.84 -5.97 10.20
N ILE A 69 6.84 -5.11 10.03
CA ILE A 69 8.24 -5.51 9.87
C ILE A 69 8.90 -5.89 11.20
N GLU A 70 8.35 -5.44 12.33
CA GLU A 70 8.86 -5.75 13.66
C GLU A 70 8.40 -7.14 14.15
N ASP A 71 7.33 -7.68 13.54
CA ASP A 71 6.91 -9.07 13.76
C ASP A 71 7.71 -10.01 12.83
N PRO A 72 8.61 -10.87 13.36
CA PRO A 72 9.40 -11.78 12.55
C PRO A 72 8.56 -12.86 11.85
N HIS A 73 7.31 -13.08 12.29
CA HIS A 73 6.39 -14.05 11.70
C HIS A 73 5.43 -13.45 10.68
N SER A 74 5.50 -12.14 10.44
CA SER A 74 4.63 -11.47 9.48
C SER A 74 4.93 -11.91 8.03
N ASN A 75 3.96 -11.70 7.15
CA ASN A 75 4.10 -11.95 5.72
C ASN A 75 5.28 -11.16 5.11
N VAL A 76 5.45 -9.89 5.48
CA VAL A 76 6.52 -9.03 4.96
C VAL A 76 7.89 -9.42 5.50
N SER A 77 8.01 -9.77 6.78
CA SER A 77 9.27 -10.22 7.37
C SER A 77 9.76 -11.50 6.71
N ARG A 78 8.85 -12.43 6.43
CA ARG A 78 9.17 -13.66 5.67
C ARG A 78 9.61 -13.35 4.24
N LEU A 79 8.88 -12.48 3.52
CA LEU A 79 9.26 -12.08 2.17
C LEU A 79 10.67 -11.47 2.13
N LEU A 80 11.02 -10.61 3.09
CA LEU A 80 12.36 -10.02 3.19
C LEU A 80 13.44 -11.05 3.56
N ALA A 81 13.10 -12.02 4.40
CA ALA A 81 14.01 -13.12 4.74
C ALA A 81 14.33 -13.98 3.50
N GLU A 82 13.31 -14.32 2.71
CA GLU A 82 13.39 -15.24 1.57
C GLU A 82 13.87 -14.60 0.26
N ASN A 83 13.85 -13.26 0.14
CA ASN A 83 14.15 -12.56 -1.13
C ASN A 83 15.27 -11.53 -0.98
N GLN A 84 16.06 -11.38 -2.05
CA GLN A 84 16.95 -10.24 -2.23
C GLN A 84 16.10 -8.97 -2.34
N HIS A 85 16.50 -7.91 -1.64
CA HIS A 85 15.74 -6.67 -1.59
C HIS A 85 16.62 -5.43 -1.47
N PHE A 86 16.08 -4.30 -1.89
CA PHE A 86 16.69 -2.98 -1.67
C PHE A 86 15.64 -1.95 -1.25
N ARG A 87 16.13 -0.83 -0.70
CA ARG A 87 15.32 0.37 -0.46
C ARG A 87 15.78 1.50 -1.37
N MET A 88 14.82 2.23 -1.93
CA MET A 88 15.17 3.38 -2.78
C MET A 88 15.90 4.45 -1.98
N HIS A 89 17.00 4.96 -2.54
CA HIS A 89 17.81 6.04 -1.98
C HIS A 89 18.28 5.81 -0.54
N GLU A 90 18.63 4.57 -0.18
CA GLU A 90 19.05 4.19 1.17
C GLU A 90 20.23 5.02 1.71
N ALA A 91 21.14 5.44 0.84
CA ALA A 91 22.29 6.28 1.20
C ALA A 91 21.93 7.64 1.84
N LEU A 92 20.68 8.10 1.68
CA LEU A 92 20.20 9.34 2.31
C LEU A 92 19.77 9.17 3.77
N GLY A 93 19.71 7.94 4.30
CA GLY A 93 19.40 7.68 5.70
C GLY A 93 17.95 7.99 6.11
N THR A 94 17.03 8.10 5.16
CA THR A 94 15.62 8.48 5.42
C THR A 94 14.75 7.33 5.95
N GLY A 95 15.25 6.10 5.91
CA GLY A 95 14.58 4.92 6.44
C GLY A 95 13.18 4.64 5.84
N PRO A 96 13.01 4.59 4.51
CA PRO A 96 11.69 4.39 3.92
C PRO A 96 11.11 3.01 4.27
N GLY A 97 9.80 2.95 4.50
CA GLY A 97 9.06 1.71 4.78
C GLY A 97 8.72 0.85 3.57
N PHE A 98 9.32 1.12 2.41
CA PHE A 98 9.13 0.32 1.18
C PHE A 98 10.38 -0.51 0.89
N TYR A 99 10.16 -1.79 0.61
CA TYR A 99 11.19 -2.73 0.21
C TYR A 99 10.85 -3.30 -1.16
N TYR A 100 11.80 -3.26 -2.08
CA TYR A 100 11.66 -3.78 -3.42
C TYR A 100 12.36 -5.11 -3.51
N LEU A 101 11.61 -6.16 -3.86
CA LEU A 101 12.12 -7.52 -4.04
C LEU A 101 12.45 -7.73 -5.52
N TRP A 102 13.59 -8.38 -5.83
CA TRP A 102 13.95 -8.66 -7.23
C TRP A 102 14.30 -10.11 -7.55
N ASP A 103 14.56 -10.94 -6.54
CA ASP A 103 14.99 -12.34 -6.72
C ASP A 103 14.89 -13.09 -5.40
N ARG A 104 14.81 -14.41 -5.44
CA ARG A 104 14.88 -15.24 -4.23
C ARG A 104 16.33 -15.38 -3.77
N LYS A 105 16.56 -15.50 -2.47
CA LYS A 105 17.88 -15.88 -1.97
C LYS A 105 18.09 -17.35 -2.30
N GLU A 106 19.24 -17.69 -2.89
CA GLU A 106 19.64 -19.10 -3.00
C GLU A 106 19.82 -19.67 -1.59
N GLU A 107 19.29 -20.88 -1.37
CA GLU A 107 19.60 -21.65 -0.16
C GLU A 107 21.11 -21.94 -0.17
N ALA A 108 21.81 -21.46 0.86
CA ALA A 108 23.23 -21.77 1.07
C ALA A 108 23.44 -23.21 1.53
#